data_AF-A0A2S2P4B5-F1
#
_entry.id   AF-A0A2S2P4B5-F1
#
_cell.length_a   1.000
_cell.length_b   1.000
_cell.length_c   1.000
_cell.angle_alpha   90.00
_cell.angle_beta   90.00
_cell.angle_gamma   90.00
#
_symmetry.space_group_name_H-M   'P 1'
#
loop_
_entity.id
_entity.type
_entity.pdbx_description
1 polymer ?
#
loop_
_entity_poly.entity_id
_entity_poly.type
_entity_poly.pdbx_seq_one_letter_code
_entity_poly.pdbx_strand_id
1 'polypeptide(L)'
;MPKAWSENCIAGIDWLLGFMKRHPSLSIRKPEKTSLARATSFNKNNVMMFFDLYEKALKKFPVSSDRIFNVDETGVSTVLDPPNVVAQKGTKQVGQCVSAERGPMITIVMTVSATGQVVPPVFIFPRARLSDSLMVGAPIGSLGLVNSPTSAWINSNLFVKVLEHIKKTTRCTIDDKIILLMDNHESHCSFEVVKYAKDNGIVLVTFPPHTTHRLQPLDVGVLGPFKSKVKIAQNDWMTNNPGKTLKIQDLPNLVKEPFQLSFNLRNITSAFSKTGLWPFSRLVFTDDDFAPSYVTDRPEPEENNQQHLELNISIEECLPSTSAQTTIPGTPITSQSTLENNTQLISPEDVRPYPKAGPRIEQKRGRKKGRARILTETPEKNIIEKETEERQKKKQPNKTVKKKTLSNPPKKSTTKRALFDLCSSSDESNEYLKLQTSDEEMSGDITFGDFVLVKYSGPKSVKYYVGCVDDVDQNHYEISFLKRTLGDTFIYPDIQDTDNVAKADIEMVLPKPTATGNTERSCSVLTFPKISFGKYNMG
;
A
#
# COMPACT_ATOMS: atom_id res chain seq x y z
N MET A 1 33.83 36.26 21.15
CA MET A 1 33.28 35.78 19.86
C MET A 1 34.19 34.69 19.31
N PRO A 2 33.67 33.67 18.60
CA PRO A 2 34.51 32.75 17.83
C PRO A 2 35.27 33.48 16.72
N LYS A 3 36.49 33.04 16.39
CA LYS A 3 37.35 33.70 15.37
C LYS A 3 36.68 33.82 14.00
N ALA A 4 35.99 32.75 13.57
CA ALA A 4 35.25 32.73 12.31
C ALA A 4 34.15 33.81 12.20
N TRP A 5 33.60 34.27 13.33
CA TRP A 5 32.63 35.38 13.33
C TRP A 5 33.31 36.72 13.09
N SER A 6 34.47 36.97 13.73
CA SER A 6 35.23 38.21 13.54
C SER A 6 35.94 38.29 12.18
N GLU A 7 36.31 37.15 11.60
CA GLU A 7 37.05 37.09 10.33
C GLU A 7 36.13 37.03 9.11
N ASN A 8 35.01 36.30 9.20
CA ASN A 8 34.14 36.01 8.04
C ASN A 8 32.67 36.42 8.24
N CYS A 9 32.28 36.95 9.41
CA CYS A 9 30.87 37.22 9.76
C CYS A 9 29.94 35.98 9.68
N ILE A 10 30.49 34.77 9.86
CA ILE A 10 29.75 33.51 9.76
C ILE A 10 29.71 32.79 11.13
N ALA A 11 28.54 32.25 11.48
CA ALA A 11 28.36 31.36 12.62
C ALA A 11 28.97 29.97 12.34
N GLY A 12 30.22 29.76 12.75
CA GLY A 12 30.93 28.47 12.61
C GLY A 12 30.55 27.42 13.67
N ILE A 13 31.22 26.27 13.62
CA ILE A 13 31.01 25.14 14.55
C ILE A 13 31.16 25.58 16.02
N ASP A 14 32.16 26.41 16.34
CA ASP A 14 32.38 26.96 17.68
C ASP A 14 31.21 27.81 18.18
N TRP A 15 30.54 28.53 17.28
CA TRP A 15 29.33 29.29 17.62
C TRP A 15 28.20 28.33 17.99
N LEU A 16 27.98 27.27 17.20
CA LEU A 16 26.94 26.27 17.44
C LEU A 16 27.20 25.51 18.75
N LEU A 17 28.43 25.06 19.00
CA LEU A 17 28.81 24.41 20.26
C LEU A 17 28.61 25.35 21.45
N GLY A 18 29.01 26.62 21.33
CA GLY A 18 28.79 27.64 22.36
C GLY A 18 27.31 27.95 22.59
N PHE A 19 26.49 27.95 21.53
CA PHE A 19 25.04 28.14 21.59
C PHE A 19 24.38 26.96 22.32
N MET A 20 24.65 25.73 21.92
CA MET A 20 24.13 24.52 22.58
C MET A 20 24.55 24.46 24.07
N LYS A 21 25.77 24.91 24.41
CA LYS A 21 26.22 24.99 25.81
C LYS A 21 25.46 26.04 26.65
N ARG A 22 25.03 27.15 26.04
CA ARG A 22 24.22 28.20 26.73
C ARG A 22 22.74 27.83 26.82
N HIS A 23 22.24 26.99 25.93
CA HIS A 23 20.84 26.58 25.86
C HIS A 23 20.70 25.06 26.11
N PRO A 24 20.93 24.57 27.35
CA PRO A 24 20.91 23.14 27.67
C PRO A 24 19.54 22.47 27.53
N SER A 25 18.48 23.26 27.37
CA SER A 25 17.14 22.78 27.00
C SER A 25 17.04 22.32 25.53
N LEU A 26 17.98 22.73 24.67
CA LEU A 26 18.02 22.36 23.26
C LEU A 26 18.86 21.10 23.05
N SER A 27 18.46 20.26 22.10
CA SER A 27 19.22 19.08 21.69
C SER A 27 19.17 18.90 20.18
N ILE A 28 20.29 18.51 19.58
CA ILE A 28 20.33 18.16 18.15
C ILE A 28 19.58 16.84 17.98
N ARG A 29 18.51 16.86 17.17
CA ARG A 29 17.70 15.67 16.87
C ARG A 29 17.69 15.41 15.37
N LYS A 30 17.62 14.13 15.01
CA LYS A 30 17.36 13.70 13.63
C LYS A 30 15.83 13.63 13.45
N PRO A 31 15.23 14.36 12.49
CA PRO A 31 13.80 14.27 12.23
C PRO A 31 13.38 12.84 11.82
N GLU A 32 12.13 12.48 12.15
CA GLU A 32 11.54 11.23 11.70
C GLU A 32 11.28 11.24 10.18
N LYS A 33 11.40 10.08 9.53
CA LYS A 33 11.12 9.92 8.10
C LYS A 33 9.61 9.85 7.83
N THR A 34 8.95 11.00 7.79
CA THR A 34 7.55 11.11 7.36
C THR A 34 7.45 11.22 5.84
N SER A 35 6.65 10.37 5.19
CA SER A 35 6.42 10.47 3.74
C SER A 35 5.47 11.62 3.41
N LEU A 36 5.60 12.23 2.23
CA LEU A 36 4.72 13.31 1.78
C LEU A 36 3.24 12.91 1.81
N ALA A 37 2.92 11.64 1.54
CA ALA A 37 1.55 11.11 1.63
C ALA A 37 1.02 11.09 3.07
N ARG A 38 1.87 10.81 4.08
CA ARG A 38 1.49 10.88 5.50
C ARG A 38 1.34 12.33 5.96
N ALA A 39 2.31 13.19 5.63
CA ALA A 39 2.30 14.61 5.98
C ALA A 39 1.09 15.35 5.37
N THR A 40 0.77 15.12 4.10
CA THR A 40 -0.41 15.74 3.44
C THR A 40 -1.74 15.20 3.96
N SER A 41 -1.84 13.90 4.29
CA SER A 41 -3.08 13.30 4.78
C SER A 41 -3.38 13.62 6.25
N PHE A 42 -2.36 13.68 7.11
CA PHE A 42 -2.52 13.97 8.53
C PHE A 42 -2.55 15.48 8.75
N ASN A 43 -3.69 16.09 8.43
CA ASN A 43 -4.02 17.49 8.66
C ASN A 43 -5.29 17.61 9.53
N LYS A 44 -5.50 18.80 10.11
CA LYS A 44 -6.59 19.09 11.04
C LYS A 44 -7.96 18.73 10.47
N ASN A 45 -8.27 19.14 9.23
CA ASN A 45 -9.57 18.88 8.61
C ASN A 45 -9.85 17.38 8.43
N ASN A 46 -8.92 16.62 7.84
CA ASN A 46 -9.07 15.17 7.64
C ASN A 46 -9.24 14.41 8.97
N VAL A 47 -8.54 14.83 10.03
CA VAL A 47 -8.60 14.20 11.35
C VAL A 47 -9.91 14.55 12.07
N MET A 48 -10.36 15.80 12.01
CA MET A 48 -11.64 16.21 12.60
C MET A 48 -12.83 15.55 11.89
N MET A 49 -12.84 15.49 10.55
CA MET A 49 -13.85 14.75 9.78
C MET A 49 -13.92 13.26 10.16
N PHE A 50 -12.79 12.64 10.51
CA PHE A 50 -12.77 11.28 11.02
C PHE A 50 -13.36 11.19 12.43
N PHE A 51 -13.03 12.11 13.34
CA PHE A 51 -13.62 12.14 14.67
C PHE A 51 -15.13 12.40 14.63
N ASP A 52 -15.64 13.25 13.73
CA ASP A 52 -17.07 13.44 13.49
C ASP A 52 -17.75 12.12 13.07
N LEU A 53 -17.14 11.42 12.12
CA LEU A 53 -17.63 10.13 11.64
C LEU A 53 -17.59 9.04 12.72
N TYR A 54 -16.55 9.01 13.54
CA TYR A 54 -16.41 8.05 14.63
C TYR A 54 -17.38 8.35 15.79
N GLU A 55 -17.57 9.62 16.16
CA GLU A 55 -18.56 10.01 17.15
C GLU A 55 -20.00 9.71 16.68
N LYS A 56 -20.29 9.92 15.39
CA LYS A 56 -21.55 9.49 14.77
C LYS A 56 -21.72 7.97 14.85
N ALA A 57 -20.66 7.19 14.64
CA ALA A 57 -20.70 5.74 14.79
C ALA A 57 -21.01 5.33 16.23
N LEU A 58 -20.33 5.92 17.23
CA LEU A 58 -20.56 5.66 18.66
C LEU A 58 -21.99 6.03 19.10
N LYS A 59 -22.53 7.17 18.65
CA LYS A 59 -23.91 7.60 18.96
C LYS A 59 -24.97 6.69 18.31
N LYS A 60 -24.71 6.22 17.09
CA LYS A 60 -25.65 5.37 16.32
C LYS A 60 -25.61 3.90 16.74
N PHE A 61 -24.45 3.43 17.16
CA PHE A 61 -24.21 2.07 17.62
C PHE A 61 -23.62 2.17 19.04
N PRO A 62 -24.46 2.45 20.06
CA PRO A 62 -24.00 2.56 21.44
C PRO A 62 -23.45 1.20 21.88
N VAL A 63 -22.15 1.18 22.18
CA VAL A 63 -21.42 -0.01 22.62
C VAL A 63 -20.51 0.38 23.79
N SER A 64 -20.25 -0.57 24.68
CA SER A 64 -19.28 -0.38 25.77
C SER A 64 -17.83 -0.39 25.24
N SER A 65 -16.89 0.08 26.04
CA SER A 65 -15.48 0.22 25.63
C SER A 65 -14.79 -1.12 25.30
N ASP A 66 -15.21 -2.21 25.93
CA ASP A 66 -14.76 -3.57 25.59
C ASP A 66 -15.23 -4.04 24.21
N ARG A 67 -16.19 -3.34 23.61
CA ARG A 67 -16.74 -3.63 22.27
C ARG A 67 -16.19 -2.72 21.17
N ILE A 68 -15.25 -1.84 21.50
CA ILE A 68 -14.48 -1.04 20.53
C ILE A 68 -13.15 -1.76 20.28
N PHE A 69 -12.95 -2.27 19.07
CA PHE A 69 -11.77 -3.02 18.65
C PHE A 69 -10.98 -2.29 17.55
N ASN A 70 -9.67 -2.48 17.52
CA ASN A 70 -8.81 -2.16 16.39
C ASN A 70 -8.14 -3.44 15.86
N VAL A 71 -8.14 -3.62 14.53
CA VAL A 71 -7.43 -4.69 13.81
C VAL A 71 -6.37 -4.10 12.88
N ASP A 72 -5.26 -4.82 12.72
CA ASP A 72 -4.14 -4.45 11.84
C ASP A 72 -3.29 -5.69 11.48
N GLU A 73 -2.56 -5.61 10.38
CA GLU A 73 -1.66 -6.64 9.87
C GLU A 73 -0.17 -6.29 10.09
N THR A 74 0.62 -7.28 10.49
CA THR A 74 2.09 -7.16 10.48
C THR A 74 2.76 -8.34 9.80
N GLY A 75 3.72 -8.05 8.93
CA GLY A 75 4.64 -9.05 8.41
C GLY A 75 5.68 -9.46 9.46
N VAL A 76 5.99 -10.76 9.53
CA VAL A 76 7.14 -11.33 10.26
C VAL A 76 7.93 -12.20 9.30
N SER A 77 9.21 -11.88 9.12
CA SER A 77 10.15 -12.58 8.22
C SER A 77 10.95 -13.63 8.98
N THR A 78 11.43 -14.69 8.31
CA THR A 78 12.47 -15.59 8.87
C THR A 78 13.87 -14.97 8.86
N VAL A 79 14.05 -13.81 8.21
CA VAL A 79 15.27 -13.01 8.19
C VAL A 79 14.96 -11.62 8.74
N LEU A 80 15.70 -11.21 9.77
CA LEU A 80 15.65 -9.86 10.35
C LEU A 80 17.04 -9.25 10.39
N ASP A 81 17.11 -7.92 10.32
CA ASP A 81 18.37 -7.21 10.50
C ASP A 81 18.92 -7.46 11.92
N PRO A 82 20.24 -7.68 12.07
CA PRO A 82 20.85 -7.85 13.37
C PRO A 82 20.63 -6.63 14.28
N PRO A 83 20.53 -6.82 15.61
CA PRO A 83 20.45 -5.71 16.55
C PRO A 83 21.75 -4.90 16.56
N ASN A 84 21.68 -3.67 17.10
CA ASN A 84 22.90 -2.92 17.41
C ASN A 84 23.66 -3.63 18.53
N VAL A 85 24.96 -3.89 18.32
CA VAL A 85 25.84 -4.55 19.28
C VAL A 85 26.93 -3.60 19.78
N VAL A 86 27.47 -3.86 20.97
CA VAL A 86 28.62 -3.13 21.51
C VAL A 86 29.90 -3.71 20.91
N ALA A 87 30.73 -2.85 20.34
CA ALA A 87 32.03 -3.20 19.76
C ALA A 87 33.09 -2.18 20.15
N GLN A 88 34.37 -2.56 20.02
CA GLN A 88 35.51 -1.69 20.32
C GLN A 88 35.50 -0.43 19.43
N LYS A 89 35.75 0.74 20.02
CA LYS A 89 35.80 2.01 19.30
C LYS A 89 36.89 1.97 18.22
N GLY A 90 36.50 2.16 16.96
CA GLY A 90 37.39 2.09 15.80
C GLY A 90 37.18 0.84 14.93
N THR A 91 36.52 -0.20 15.45
CA THR A 91 36.14 -1.39 14.67
C THR A 91 35.11 -1.03 13.61
N LYS A 92 35.50 -1.14 12.33
CA LYS A 92 34.65 -0.78 11.17
C LYS A 92 33.73 -1.90 10.69
N GLN A 93 34.07 -3.15 10.98
CA GLN A 93 33.29 -4.33 10.58
C GLN A 93 32.97 -5.16 11.83
N VAL A 94 31.69 -5.37 12.08
CA VAL A 94 31.19 -6.24 13.15
C VAL A 94 30.20 -7.20 12.49
N GLY A 95 30.61 -8.47 12.35
CA GLY A 95 29.80 -9.49 11.69
C GLY A 95 28.89 -10.20 12.68
N GLN A 96 27.64 -10.44 12.27
CA GLN A 96 26.69 -11.30 12.97
C GLN A 96 25.97 -12.16 11.94
N CYS A 97 25.88 -13.48 12.20
CA CYS A 97 25.16 -14.38 11.32
C CYS A 97 23.65 -14.11 11.38
N VAL A 98 23.04 -13.94 10.21
CA VAL A 98 21.58 -13.93 10.03
C VAL A 98 21.13 -15.25 9.41
N SER A 99 19.83 -15.57 9.49
CA SER A 99 19.32 -16.86 9.01
C SER A 99 19.49 -17.11 7.51
N ALA A 100 19.50 -16.04 6.68
CA ALA A 100 19.71 -16.06 5.24
C ALA A 100 19.80 -14.60 4.74
N GLU A 101 20.16 -14.37 3.48
CA GLU A 101 20.09 -13.04 2.85
C GLU A 101 18.64 -12.56 2.63
N ARG A 102 17.75 -13.49 2.29
CA ARG A 102 16.31 -13.27 2.09
C ARG A 102 15.52 -14.41 2.70
N GLY A 103 14.42 -14.07 3.37
CA GLY A 103 13.55 -15.03 4.03
C GLY A 103 12.11 -14.88 3.57
N PRO A 104 11.32 -15.97 3.53
CA PRO A 104 9.87 -15.87 3.45
C PRO A 104 9.30 -15.12 4.66
N MET A 105 8.16 -14.47 4.43
CA MET A 105 7.38 -13.74 5.42
C MET A 105 6.04 -14.44 5.66
N ILE A 106 5.54 -14.36 6.89
CA ILE A 106 4.13 -14.60 7.23
C ILE A 106 3.47 -13.28 7.60
N THR A 107 2.18 -13.15 7.32
CA THR A 107 1.39 -12.02 7.83
C THR A 107 0.66 -12.46 9.08
N ILE A 108 0.69 -11.65 10.13
CA ILE A 108 -0.05 -11.91 11.37
C ILE A 108 -1.08 -10.79 11.54
N VAL A 109 -2.35 -11.16 11.59
CA VAL A 109 -3.45 -10.24 11.88
C VAL A 109 -3.67 -10.22 13.39
N MET A 110 -3.72 -9.02 13.95
CA MET A 110 -3.81 -8.77 15.39
C MET A 110 -5.08 -7.96 15.67
N THR A 111 -5.80 -8.23 16.75
CA THR A 111 -7.01 -7.45 17.11
C THR A 111 -7.10 -7.25 18.61
N VAL A 112 -7.34 -5.99 19.03
CA VAL A 112 -7.33 -5.55 20.43
C VAL A 112 -8.52 -4.66 20.75
N SER A 113 -9.11 -4.77 21.95
CA SER A 113 -10.15 -3.85 22.42
C SER A 113 -9.57 -2.60 23.09
N ALA A 114 -10.37 -1.54 23.19
CA ALA A 114 -10.02 -0.35 23.94
C ALA A 114 -9.81 -0.60 25.45
N THR A 115 -10.35 -1.70 25.99
CA THR A 115 -10.12 -2.16 27.37
C THR A 115 -8.95 -3.13 27.52
N GLY A 116 -8.18 -3.39 26.46
CA GLY A 116 -7.02 -4.27 26.50
C GLY A 116 -7.31 -5.77 26.35
N GLN A 117 -8.53 -6.16 25.98
CA GLN A 117 -8.80 -7.54 25.53
C GLN A 117 -8.06 -7.80 24.21
N VAL A 118 -7.64 -9.04 23.98
CA VAL A 118 -6.88 -9.43 22.79
C VAL A 118 -7.53 -10.64 22.15
N VAL A 119 -7.84 -10.54 20.86
CA VAL A 119 -8.27 -11.70 20.05
C VAL A 119 -7.01 -12.52 19.72
N PRO A 120 -7.02 -13.86 19.85
CA PRO A 120 -5.88 -14.68 19.48
C PRO A 120 -5.47 -14.45 18.01
N PRO A 121 -4.17 -14.30 17.70
CA PRO A 121 -3.72 -13.87 16.37
C PRO A 121 -4.11 -14.82 15.24
N VAL A 122 -4.28 -14.27 14.05
CA VAL A 122 -4.46 -15.04 12.82
C VAL A 122 -3.17 -15.03 12.02
N PHE A 123 -2.61 -16.19 11.73
CA PHE A 123 -1.38 -16.37 10.96
C PHE A 123 -1.72 -16.72 9.51
N ILE A 124 -1.17 -15.96 8.54
CA ILE A 124 -1.35 -16.19 7.11
C ILE A 124 -0.01 -16.61 6.51
N PHE A 125 0.06 -17.86 6.05
CA PHE A 125 1.27 -18.46 5.50
C PHE A 125 1.28 -18.44 3.96
N PRO A 126 2.46 -18.22 3.32
CA PRO A 126 2.65 -18.40 1.88
C PRO A 126 2.76 -19.90 1.55
N ARG A 127 1.63 -20.61 1.60
CA ARG A 127 1.52 -22.05 1.35
C ARG A 127 0.24 -22.35 0.56
N ALA A 128 0.19 -23.50 -0.11
CA ALA A 128 -1.05 -24.01 -0.73
C ALA A 128 -1.93 -24.83 0.24
N ARG A 129 -1.33 -25.38 1.31
CA ARG A 129 -2.01 -26.21 2.31
C ARG A 129 -1.52 -25.85 3.70
N LEU A 130 -2.43 -25.84 4.67
CA LEU A 130 -2.06 -25.76 6.08
C LEU A 130 -1.58 -27.14 6.54
N SER A 131 -0.55 -27.16 7.37
CA SER A 131 -0.06 -28.35 8.08
C SER A 131 -0.02 -28.00 9.56
N ASP A 132 -0.33 -28.95 10.43
CA ASP A 132 -0.34 -28.73 11.89
C ASP A 132 1.03 -28.24 12.41
N SER A 133 2.11 -28.69 11.76
CA SER A 133 3.49 -28.22 11.98
C SER A 133 3.66 -26.70 11.87
N LEU A 134 2.83 -26.01 11.07
CA LEU A 134 2.87 -24.55 10.88
C LEU A 134 2.25 -23.77 12.04
N MET A 135 1.60 -24.42 13.02
CA MET A 135 0.98 -23.77 14.17
C MET A 135 1.54 -24.25 15.51
N VAL A 136 2.58 -25.09 15.49
CA VAL A 136 3.24 -25.57 16.70
C VAL A 136 3.81 -24.39 17.50
N GLY A 137 3.47 -24.35 18.79
CA GLY A 137 3.93 -23.29 19.70
C GLY A 137 3.26 -21.92 19.53
N ALA A 138 2.30 -21.75 18.60
CA ALA A 138 1.54 -20.51 18.45
C ALA A 138 0.82 -20.09 19.76
N PRO A 139 0.47 -18.80 19.94
CA PRO A 139 -0.41 -18.37 21.02
C PRO A 139 -1.72 -19.18 21.06
N ILE A 140 -2.19 -19.50 22.26
CA ILE A 140 -3.38 -20.35 22.44
C ILE A 140 -4.61 -19.70 21.78
N GLY A 141 -5.37 -20.50 21.03
CA GLY A 141 -6.55 -20.04 20.29
C GLY A 141 -6.25 -19.39 18.94
N SER A 142 -4.99 -19.25 18.53
CA SER A 142 -4.62 -18.66 17.24
C SER A 142 -5.17 -19.47 16.05
N LEU A 143 -5.50 -18.77 14.96
CA LEU A 143 -5.99 -19.37 13.73
C LEU A 143 -4.89 -19.41 12.65
N GLY A 144 -4.64 -20.57 12.06
CA GLY A 144 -3.77 -20.71 10.89
C GLY A 144 -4.57 -20.63 9.58
N LEU A 145 -4.12 -19.78 8.66
CA LEU A 145 -4.68 -19.60 7.32
C LEU A 145 -3.58 -19.68 6.26
N VAL A 146 -3.95 -20.03 5.02
CA VAL A 146 -3.03 -20.10 3.88
C VAL A 146 -3.61 -19.35 2.68
N ASN A 147 -2.75 -18.70 1.90
CA ASN A 147 -3.15 -18.01 0.66
C ASN A 147 -2.64 -18.76 -0.58
N SER A 148 -1.45 -18.44 -1.06
CA SER A 148 -0.78 -19.15 -2.16
C SER A 148 0.69 -19.44 -1.80
N PRO A 149 1.38 -20.37 -2.48
CA PRO A 149 2.81 -20.64 -2.24
C PRO A 149 3.74 -19.42 -2.35
N THR A 150 3.31 -18.37 -3.08
CA THR A 150 4.10 -17.19 -3.41
C THR A 150 3.64 -15.91 -2.71
N SER A 151 2.53 -15.97 -1.95
CA SER A 151 1.92 -14.78 -1.34
C SER A 151 1.51 -15.02 0.10
N ALA A 152 2.09 -14.24 1.01
CA ALA A 152 1.63 -14.10 2.39
C ALA A 152 0.63 -12.94 2.57
N TRP A 153 0.29 -12.23 1.49
CA TRP A 153 -0.63 -11.09 1.56
C TRP A 153 -2.05 -11.54 1.90
N ILE A 154 -2.75 -10.72 2.67
CA ILE A 154 -4.18 -10.91 2.94
C ILE A 154 -5.01 -10.58 1.69
N ASN A 155 -6.11 -11.30 1.52
CA ASN A 155 -7.12 -11.03 0.49
C ASN A 155 -8.52 -11.02 1.13
N SER A 156 -9.54 -10.55 0.42
CA SER A 156 -10.90 -10.41 0.96
C SER A 156 -11.47 -11.72 1.53
N ASN A 157 -11.24 -12.85 0.88
CA ASN A 157 -11.74 -14.16 1.35
C ASN A 157 -11.05 -14.59 2.66
N LEU A 158 -9.76 -14.27 2.83
CA LEU A 158 -9.05 -14.49 4.10
C LEU A 158 -9.51 -13.52 5.18
N PHE A 159 -9.81 -12.26 4.83
CA PHE A 159 -10.32 -11.30 5.79
C PHE A 159 -11.73 -11.64 6.29
N VAL A 160 -12.59 -12.27 5.48
CA VAL A 160 -13.85 -12.85 5.97
C VAL A 160 -13.58 -13.90 7.06
N LYS A 161 -12.57 -14.76 6.90
CA LYS A 161 -12.16 -15.73 7.95
C LYS A 161 -11.58 -15.07 9.20
N VAL A 162 -10.92 -13.93 9.05
CA VAL A 162 -10.52 -13.08 10.20
C VAL A 162 -11.75 -12.56 10.93
N LEU A 163 -12.78 -12.07 10.21
CA LEU A 163 -14.04 -11.63 10.82
C LEU A 163 -14.81 -12.78 11.48
N GLU A 164 -14.80 -13.98 10.91
CA GLU A 164 -15.36 -15.20 11.55
C GLU A 164 -14.66 -15.50 12.89
N HIS A 165 -13.33 -15.36 12.94
CA HIS A 165 -12.54 -15.57 14.15
C HIS A 165 -12.74 -14.49 15.21
N ILE A 166 -12.82 -13.22 14.78
CA ILE A 166 -13.19 -12.09 15.65
C ILE A 166 -14.59 -12.33 16.21
N LYS A 167 -15.59 -12.63 15.37
CA LYS A 167 -16.96 -12.94 15.80
C LYS A 167 -16.99 -14.10 16.80
N LYS A 168 -16.27 -15.20 16.54
CA LYS A 168 -16.18 -16.35 17.45
C LYS A 168 -15.63 -15.96 18.82
N THR A 169 -14.66 -15.05 18.86
CA THR A 169 -13.98 -14.63 20.10
C THR A 169 -14.78 -13.59 20.87
N THR A 170 -15.29 -12.55 20.19
CA THR A 170 -16.09 -11.48 20.81
C THR A 170 -17.52 -11.91 21.11
N ARG A 171 -18.02 -12.94 20.42
CA ARG A 171 -19.42 -13.42 20.44
C ARG A 171 -20.44 -12.35 20.04
N CYS A 172 -20.04 -11.40 19.20
CA CYS A 172 -20.92 -10.32 18.75
C CYS A 172 -22.12 -10.84 17.94
N THR A 173 -23.24 -10.15 18.08
CA THR A 173 -24.51 -10.43 17.39
C THR A 173 -25.10 -9.13 16.84
N ILE A 174 -26.21 -9.23 16.11
CA ILE A 174 -26.93 -8.04 15.64
C ILE A 174 -27.42 -7.18 16.81
N ASP A 175 -27.74 -7.77 17.96
CA ASP A 175 -28.18 -7.06 19.16
C ASP A 175 -27.01 -6.57 20.02
N ASP A 176 -25.96 -7.39 20.16
CA ASP A 176 -24.72 -7.10 20.91
C ASP A 176 -23.54 -6.85 19.94
N LYS A 177 -23.48 -5.62 19.42
CA LYS A 177 -22.57 -5.22 18.33
C LYS A 177 -21.15 -4.92 18.84
N ILE A 178 -20.18 -4.98 17.93
CA ILE A 178 -18.84 -4.40 18.11
C ILE A 178 -18.57 -3.32 17.07
N ILE A 179 -17.72 -2.34 17.41
CA ILE A 179 -17.11 -1.42 16.44
C ILE A 179 -15.69 -1.94 16.15
N LEU A 180 -15.36 -2.11 14.88
CA LEU A 180 -14.05 -2.56 14.41
C LEU A 180 -13.38 -1.48 13.56
N LEU A 181 -12.29 -0.93 14.10
CA LEU A 181 -11.48 0.14 13.55
C LEU A 181 -10.31 -0.44 12.75
N MET A 182 -10.15 -0.03 11.50
CA MET A 182 -9.11 -0.56 10.60
C MET A 182 -8.75 0.41 9.48
N ASP A 183 -7.76 0.06 8.67
CA ASP A 183 -7.36 0.85 7.51
C ASP A 183 -8.35 0.77 6.33
N ASN A 184 -7.97 1.30 5.17
CA ASN A 184 -8.79 1.36 3.96
C ASN A 184 -8.23 0.45 2.85
N HIS A 185 -7.56 -0.66 3.22
CA HIS A 185 -6.99 -1.60 2.25
C HIS A 185 -8.09 -2.32 1.45
N GLU A 186 -7.78 -2.71 0.21
CA GLU A 186 -8.78 -3.25 -0.73
C GLU A 186 -9.34 -4.61 -0.29
N SER A 187 -8.61 -5.39 0.52
CA SER A 187 -9.17 -6.59 1.17
C SER A 187 -10.29 -6.28 2.15
N HIS A 188 -10.19 -5.18 2.89
CA HIS A 188 -11.09 -4.82 4.01
C HIS A 188 -12.39 -4.15 3.55
N CYS A 189 -12.40 -3.67 2.30
CA CYS A 189 -13.51 -2.90 1.73
C CYS A 189 -14.31 -3.67 0.67
N SER A 190 -14.14 -4.99 0.55
CA SER A 190 -14.90 -5.80 -0.43
C SER A 190 -16.36 -5.96 0.01
N PHE A 191 -17.24 -6.21 -0.96
CA PHE A 191 -18.67 -6.42 -0.68
C PHE A 191 -18.90 -7.60 0.26
N GLU A 192 -18.16 -8.69 0.10
CA GLU A 192 -18.27 -9.90 0.91
C GLU A 192 -17.91 -9.63 2.38
N VAL A 193 -16.84 -8.86 2.61
CA VAL A 193 -16.40 -8.44 3.94
C VAL A 193 -17.43 -7.52 4.60
N VAL A 194 -17.92 -6.50 3.87
CA VAL A 194 -18.91 -5.56 4.39
C VAL A 194 -20.26 -6.23 4.65
N LYS A 195 -20.68 -7.15 3.77
CA LYS A 195 -21.87 -7.97 3.96
C LYS A 195 -21.73 -8.85 5.20
N TYR A 196 -20.65 -9.64 5.30
CA TYR A 196 -20.42 -10.50 6.45
C TYR A 196 -20.43 -9.70 7.76
N ALA A 197 -19.70 -8.59 7.83
CA ALA A 197 -19.63 -7.77 9.02
C ALA A 197 -21.03 -7.25 9.45
N LYS A 198 -21.78 -6.67 8.52
CA LYS A 198 -23.13 -6.13 8.78
C LYS A 198 -24.08 -7.21 9.27
N ASP A 199 -24.10 -8.35 8.58
CA ASP A 199 -25.02 -9.45 8.84
C ASP A 199 -24.68 -10.19 10.16
N ASN A 200 -23.52 -9.89 10.78
CA ASN A 200 -23.04 -10.49 12.04
C ASN A 200 -22.80 -9.48 13.19
N GLY A 201 -23.28 -8.23 13.07
CA GLY A 201 -23.20 -7.24 14.15
C GLY A 201 -21.85 -6.54 14.31
N ILE A 202 -20.97 -6.61 13.31
CA ILE A 202 -19.68 -5.92 13.29
C ILE A 202 -19.85 -4.59 12.54
N VAL A 203 -19.60 -3.46 13.20
CA VAL A 203 -19.63 -2.13 12.62
C VAL A 203 -18.23 -1.75 12.17
N LEU A 204 -17.99 -1.75 10.86
CA LEU A 204 -16.67 -1.45 10.28
C LEU A 204 -16.46 0.05 10.13
N VAL A 205 -15.44 0.61 10.77
CA VAL A 205 -15.06 2.03 10.69
C VAL A 205 -13.63 2.14 10.16
N THR A 206 -13.44 2.82 9.02
CA THR A 206 -12.11 2.94 8.40
C THR A 206 -11.43 4.27 8.71
N PHE A 207 -10.12 4.23 8.97
CA PHE A 207 -9.28 5.43 9.08
C PHE A 207 -9.15 6.18 7.73
N PRO A 208 -8.85 7.49 7.76
CA PRO A 208 -8.40 8.23 6.57
C PRO A 208 -7.14 7.59 5.95
N PRO A 209 -6.93 7.66 4.62
CA PRO A 209 -5.72 7.11 4.02
C PRO A 209 -4.44 7.77 4.54
N HIS A 210 -3.43 6.96 4.84
CA HIS A 210 -2.10 7.38 5.32
C HIS A 210 -2.04 8.00 6.73
N THR A 211 -3.08 7.86 7.56
CA THR A 211 -3.08 8.39 8.95
C THR A 211 -2.83 7.32 10.04
N THR A 212 -2.64 6.04 9.69
CA THR A 212 -2.52 4.92 10.67
C THR A 212 -1.44 5.17 11.73
N HIS A 213 -0.27 5.65 11.32
CA HIS A 213 0.85 6.04 12.19
C HIS A 213 0.53 7.04 13.32
N ARG A 214 -0.64 7.70 13.30
CA ARG A 214 -1.15 8.56 14.37
C ARG A 214 -2.53 8.14 14.90
N LEU A 215 -3.38 7.52 14.08
CA LEU A 215 -4.77 7.17 14.44
C LEU A 215 -5.01 5.68 14.76
N GLN A 216 -4.12 4.76 14.39
CA GLN A 216 -4.32 3.31 14.54
C GLN A 216 -3.60 2.80 15.81
N PRO A 217 -4.32 2.36 16.87
CA PRO A 217 -3.71 1.95 18.13
C PRO A 217 -2.60 0.90 18.01
N LEU A 218 -2.81 -0.12 17.17
CA LEU A 218 -1.81 -1.17 16.95
C LEU A 218 -0.48 -0.60 16.42
N ASP A 219 -0.52 0.27 15.42
CA ASP A 219 0.63 1.00 14.88
C ASP A 219 1.30 1.91 15.95
N VAL A 220 0.50 2.67 16.70
CA VAL A 220 0.97 3.72 17.62
C VAL A 220 1.64 3.20 18.89
N GLY A 221 1.20 2.06 19.44
CA GLY A 221 1.66 1.61 20.77
C GLY A 221 2.01 0.14 20.93
N VAL A 222 1.66 -0.75 19.99
CA VAL A 222 1.73 -2.21 20.21
C VAL A 222 2.70 -2.89 19.23
N LEU A 223 2.59 -2.61 17.94
CA LEU A 223 3.35 -3.30 16.89
C LEU A 223 4.85 -2.93 16.89
N GLY A 224 5.21 -1.71 17.28
CA GLY A 224 6.61 -1.31 17.47
C GLY A 224 7.32 -2.16 18.54
N PRO A 225 6.84 -2.17 19.80
CA PRO A 225 7.34 -3.07 20.85
C PRO A 225 7.31 -4.55 20.47
N PHE A 226 6.26 -5.02 19.80
CA PHE A 226 6.15 -6.40 19.32
C PHE A 226 7.28 -6.76 18.35
N LYS A 227 7.46 -5.98 17.27
CA LYS A 227 8.52 -6.19 16.27
C LYS A 227 9.92 -6.19 16.92
N SER A 228 10.15 -5.31 17.90
CA SER A 228 11.41 -5.27 18.65
C SER A 228 11.66 -6.54 19.47
N LYS A 229 10.63 -7.11 20.13
CA LYS A 229 10.78 -8.37 20.88
C LYS A 229 10.91 -9.59 19.97
N VAL A 230 10.25 -9.60 18.81
CA VAL A 230 10.44 -10.66 17.79
C VAL A 230 11.88 -10.68 17.27
N LYS A 231 12.52 -9.51 17.08
CA LYS A 231 13.95 -9.43 16.74
C LYS A 231 14.85 -10.10 17.80
N ILE A 232 14.55 -9.89 19.08
CA ILE A 232 15.29 -10.53 20.19
C ILE A 232 15.10 -12.06 20.15
N ALA A 233 13.84 -12.53 20.16
CA ALA A 233 13.53 -13.96 20.15
C ALA A 233 14.14 -14.73 18.96
N GLN A 234 14.17 -14.12 17.76
CA GLN A 234 14.85 -14.71 16.60
C GLN A 234 16.37 -14.75 16.76
N ASN A 235 16.98 -13.71 17.32
CA ASN A 235 18.43 -13.68 17.58
C ASN A 235 18.84 -14.73 18.63
N ASP A 236 18.05 -14.89 19.67
CA ASP A 236 18.28 -15.91 20.70
C ASP A 236 18.10 -17.32 20.14
N TRP A 237 17.14 -17.52 19.23
CA TRP A 237 16.99 -18.78 18.51
C TRP A 237 18.22 -19.10 17.65
N MET A 238 18.74 -18.12 16.89
CA MET A 238 19.95 -18.29 16.06
C MET A 238 21.17 -18.63 16.92
N THR A 239 21.30 -18.00 18.08
CA THR A 239 22.38 -18.26 19.05
C THR A 239 22.30 -19.68 19.62
N ASN A 240 21.08 -20.15 19.92
CA ASN A 240 20.84 -21.50 20.46
C ASN A 240 20.79 -22.62 19.39
N ASN A 241 20.83 -22.27 18.10
CA ASN A 241 20.74 -23.23 16.99
C ASN A 241 21.88 -23.03 15.96
N PRO A 242 23.16 -23.20 16.38
CA PRO A 242 24.30 -23.03 15.49
C PRO A 242 24.19 -23.94 14.26
N GLY A 243 24.48 -23.38 13.08
CA GLY A 243 24.43 -24.08 11.80
C GLY A 243 23.03 -24.35 11.24
N LYS A 244 21.95 -23.86 11.88
CA LYS A 244 20.57 -24.00 11.37
C LYS A 244 20.01 -22.66 10.89
N THR A 245 19.02 -22.74 10.00
CA THR A 245 18.28 -21.60 9.47
C THR A 245 16.83 -21.63 9.97
N LEU A 246 16.28 -20.45 10.26
CA LEU A 246 14.88 -20.26 10.65
C LEU A 246 13.94 -20.63 9.50
N LYS A 247 12.98 -21.49 9.78
CA LYS A 247 11.92 -21.89 8.87
C LYS A 247 10.62 -21.18 9.25
N ILE A 248 9.71 -21.07 8.28
CA ILE A 248 8.37 -20.49 8.45
C ILE A 248 7.61 -21.10 9.65
N GLN A 249 7.77 -22.41 9.85
CA GLN A 249 7.12 -23.19 10.91
C GLN A 249 7.62 -22.85 12.33
N ASP A 250 8.80 -22.21 12.46
CA ASP A 250 9.37 -21.85 13.77
C ASP A 250 8.82 -20.49 14.26
N LEU A 251 8.36 -19.64 13.33
CA LEU A 251 7.85 -18.30 13.60
C LEU A 251 6.65 -18.23 14.57
N PRO A 252 5.61 -19.10 14.50
CA PRO A 252 4.48 -19.03 15.44
C PRO A 252 4.92 -19.22 16.90
N ASN A 253 5.86 -20.14 17.15
CA ASN A 253 6.46 -20.33 18.47
C ASN A 253 7.29 -19.11 18.88
N LEU A 254 8.10 -18.57 17.97
CA LEU A 254 8.97 -17.41 18.24
C LEU A 254 8.22 -16.11 18.48
N VAL A 255 7.00 -15.94 17.95
CA VAL A 255 6.20 -14.74 18.26
C VAL A 255 5.37 -14.87 19.55
N LYS A 256 5.28 -16.06 20.16
CA LYS A 256 4.39 -16.30 21.32
C LYS A 256 4.72 -15.43 22.52
N GLU A 257 5.97 -15.42 22.95
CA GLU A 257 6.44 -14.57 24.06
C GLU A 257 6.44 -13.07 23.66
N PRO A 258 7.00 -12.65 22.50
CA PRO A 258 6.88 -11.26 22.02
C PRO A 258 5.44 -10.73 21.99
N PHE A 259 4.47 -11.57 21.63
CA PHE A 259 3.05 -11.27 21.66
C PHE A 259 2.58 -11.02 23.10
N GLN A 260 2.76 -12.00 24.01
CA GLN A 260 2.38 -11.87 25.44
C GLN A 260 2.99 -10.63 26.12
N LEU A 261 4.27 -10.35 25.84
CA LEU A 261 4.99 -9.21 26.42
C LEU A 261 4.62 -7.85 25.80
N SER A 262 3.93 -7.80 24.66
CA SER A 262 3.65 -6.55 23.93
C SER A 262 2.16 -6.22 23.86
N PHE A 263 1.30 -7.24 23.75
CA PHE A 263 -0.16 -7.15 23.78
C PHE A 263 -0.67 -7.21 25.23
N ASN A 264 -0.10 -6.34 26.08
CA ASN A 264 -0.51 -6.20 27.48
C ASN A 264 -1.45 -4.99 27.65
N LEU A 265 -2.23 -5.01 28.73
CA LEU A 265 -3.24 -4.00 29.06
C LEU A 265 -2.69 -2.56 28.99
N ARG A 266 -1.49 -2.32 29.54
CA ARG A 266 -0.87 -0.99 29.59
C ARG A 266 -0.54 -0.46 28.20
N ASN A 267 0.04 -1.28 27.33
CA ASN A 267 0.39 -0.87 25.97
C ASN A 267 -0.86 -0.57 25.15
N ILE A 268 -1.87 -1.45 25.23
CA ILE A 268 -3.10 -1.32 24.44
C ILE A 268 -3.90 -0.08 24.88
N THR A 269 -4.19 0.07 26.17
CA THR A 269 -4.96 1.23 26.68
C THR A 269 -4.22 2.56 26.45
N SER A 270 -2.90 2.58 26.62
CA SER A 270 -2.09 3.77 26.28
C SER A 270 -2.14 4.09 24.79
N ALA A 271 -2.19 3.09 23.90
CA ALA A 271 -2.33 3.30 22.47
C ALA A 271 -3.67 3.92 22.08
N PHE A 272 -4.79 3.37 22.57
CA PHE A 272 -6.13 3.93 22.34
C PHE A 272 -6.31 5.35 22.89
N SER A 273 -5.66 5.64 24.03
CA SER A 273 -5.66 6.99 24.61
C SER A 273 -4.87 7.97 23.76
N LYS A 274 -3.69 7.58 23.26
CA LYS A 274 -2.84 8.39 22.35
C LYS A 274 -3.46 8.66 20.98
N THR A 275 -4.39 7.83 20.52
CA THR A 275 -5.12 8.07 19.25
C THR A 275 -6.41 8.85 19.45
N GLY A 276 -6.81 9.17 20.69
CA GLY A 276 -8.07 9.84 21.01
C GLY A 276 -9.31 8.98 20.76
N LEU A 277 -9.15 7.68 20.55
CA LEU A 277 -10.25 6.76 20.27
C LEU A 277 -10.90 6.23 21.54
N TRP A 278 -10.11 6.02 22.60
CA TRP A 278 -10.64 5.69 23.93
C TRP A 278 -9.69 6.09 25.08
N PRO A 279 -10.15 6.90 26.07
CA PRO A 279 -11.40 7.67 26.06
C PRO A 279 -11.50 8.56 24.81
N PHE A 280 -12.71 8.72 24.28
CA PHE A 280 -12.92 9.50 23.07
C PHE A 280 -12.52 10.98 23.31
N SER A 281 -11.54 11.48 22.55
CA SER A 281 -11.07 12.85 22.66
C SER A 281 -10.61 13.38 21.30
N ARG A 282 -11.29 14.42 20.84
CA ARG A 282 -10.94 15.22 19.66
C ARG A 282 -9.67 16.06 19.86
N LEU A 283 -9.27 16.29 21.11
CA LEU A 283 -8.20 17.21 21.51
C LEU A 283 -6.85 16.52 21.77
N VAL A 284 -6.71 15.26 21.34
CA VAL A 284 -5.47 14.48 21.54
C VAL A 284 -4.30 14.97 20.67
N PHE A 285 -4.59 15.65 19.56
CA PHE A 285 -3.60 16.24 18.66
C PHE A 285 -3.62 17.76 18.77
N THR A 286 -2.43 18.32 18.85
CA THR A 286 -2.18 19.76 18.91
C THR A 286 -1.86 20.33 17.53
N ASP A 287 -1.81 21.65 17.38
CA ASP A 287 -1.43 22.26 16.09
C ASP A 287 0.03 21.92 15.69
N ASP A 288 0.92 21.65 16.66
CA ASP A 288 2.27 21.13 16.43
C ASP A 288 2.26 19.73 15.76
N ASP A 289 1.26 18.89 16.06
CA ASP A 289 1.13 17.57 15.42
C ASP A 289 0.75 17.67 13.94
N PHE A 290 0.10 18.77 13.55
CA PHE A 290 -0.27 19.09 12.17
C PHE A 290 0.78 19.92 11.42
N ALA A 291 1.81 20.45 12.10
CA ALA A 291 2.89 21.22 11.48
C ALA A 291 3.52 20.56 10.22
N PRO A 292 3.66 19.22 10.10
CA PRO A 292 4.11 18.58 8.86
C PRO A 292 3.18 18.78 7.65
N SER A 293 1.88 19.03 7.83
CA SER A 293 0.94 19.33 6.74
C SER A 293 1.03 20.77 6.27
N TYR A 294 1.48 21.70 7.12
CA TYR A 294 1.46 23.14 6.89
C TYR A 294 2.07 23.59 5.55
N VAL A 295 3.17 22.94 5.13
CA VAL A 295 3.83 23.20 3.83
C VAL A 295 2.92 22.89 2.63
N THR A 296 1.95 22.01 2.83
CA THR A 296 1.06 21.47 1.79
C THR A 296 -0.39 21.94 1.88
N ASP A 297 -0.74 22.64 2.97
CA ASP A 297 -2.03 23.31 3.14
C ASP A 297 -2.23 24.37 2.05
N ARG A 298 -3.49 24.55 1.64
CA ARG A 298 -3.91 25.44 0.56
C ARG A 298 -5.20 26.13 0.99
N PRO A 299 -5.46 27.38 0.54
CA PRO A 299 -6.79 27.96 0.69
C PRO A 299 -7.83 27.06 0.02
N GLU A 300 -9.04 27.06 0.56
CA GLU A 300 -10.17 26.40 -0.09
C GLU A 300 -10.41 27.04 -1.48
N PRO A 301 -10.86 26.28 -2.49
CA PRO A 301 -11.29 26.87 -3.73
C PRO A 301 -12.45 27.83 -3.42
N GLU A 302 -12.41 29.06 -3.95
CA GLU A 302 -13.55 29.96 -3.87
C GLU A 302 -14.74 29.32 -4.59
N GLU A 303 -15.68 28.75 -3.83
CA GLU A 303 -16.96 28.31 -4.38
C GLU A 303 -17.72 29.55 -4.84
N ASN A 304 -18.11 29.54 -6.12
CA ASN A 304 -18.74 30.68 -6.78
C ASN A 304 -20.19 30.81 -6.25
N ASN A 305 -20.33 31.51 -5.12
CA ASN A 305 -21.55 31.59 -4.32
C ASN A 305 -22.68 32.35 -5.04
N GLN A 306 -23.40 31.65 -5.91
CA GLN A 306 -24.70 32.06 -6.45
C GLN A 306 -25.69 30.90 -6.48
N GLN A 307 -26.10 30.43 -5.29
CA GLN A 307 -27.45 29.91 -4.96
C GLN A 307 -27.44 29.18 -3.61
N HIS A 308 -27.64 29.93 -2.52
CA HIS A 308 -28.37 29.38 -1.38
C HIS A 308 -29.31 30.46 -0.85
N LEU A 309 -30.62 30.21 -0.94
CA LEU A 309 -31.62 31.18 -0.47
C LEU A 309 -31.58 31.30 1.05
N GLU A 310 -31.93 32.49 1.52
CA GLU A 310 -32.09 32.84 2.92
C GLU A 310 -33.23 32.05 3.57
N LEU A 311 -32.99 31.51 4.76
CA LEU A 311 -34.02 31.17 5.73
C LEU A 311 -33.63 31.77 7.07
N ASN A 312 -33.90 33.07 7.22
CA ASN A 312 -33.81 33.77 8.50
C ASN A 312 -34.88 33.20 9.44
N ILE A 313 -34.46 32.53 10.51
CA ILE A 313 -35.29 32.28 11.69
C ILE A 313 -34.59 32.94 12.87
N SER A 314 -35.11 34.10 13.27
CA SER A 314 -34.69 34.82 14.45
C SER A 314 -35.04 34.02 15.71
N ILE A 315 -34.10 33.90 16.64
CA ILE A 315 -34.38 33.47 18.02
C ILE A 315 -33.75 34.51 18.94
N GLU A 316 -34.59 35.22 19.69
CA GLU A 316 -34.20 36.25 20.65
C GLU A 316 -33.53 35.65 21.90
N GLU A 317 -32.73 36.48 22.57
CA GLU A 317 -32.12 36.17 23.86
C GLU A 317 -33.17 36.03 24.97
N CYS A 318 -32.94 35.10 25.91
CA CYS A 318 -33.55 35.22 27.23
C CYS A 318 -32.67 34.54 28.30
N LEU A 319 -31.92 35.35 29.05
CA LEU A 319 -31.21 34.96 30.27
C LEU A 319 -31.98 35.46 31.51
N PRO A 320 -32.29 34.61 32.49
CA PRO A 320 -32.58 35.04 33.85
C PRO A 320 -31.31 35.04 34.71
N SER A 321 -31.03 36.15 35.38
CA SER A 321 -29.93 36.32 36.34
C SER A 321 -30.50 36.56 37.74
N THR A 322 -29.91 35.95 38.79
CA THR A 322 -30.06 36.46 40.16
C THR A 322 -28.89 36.08 41.10
N SER A 323 -28.27 37.10 41.70
CA SER A 323 -27.64 37.15 43.06
C SER A 323 -26.45 36.22 43.40
N ALA A 324 -25.44 36.62 44.20
CA ALA A 324 -25.22 37.83 45.02
C ALA A 324 -23.72 38.25 45.09
N GLN A 325 -23.43 39.44 45.67
CA GLN A 325 -22.14 40.13 45.66
C GLN A 325 -21.35 40.09 47.00
N THR A 326 -20.02 40.26 46.91
CA THR A 326 -19.06 40.80 47.91
C THR A 326 -17.65 40.80 47.27
N THR A 327 -16.70 41.75 47.41
CA THR A 327 -16.69 43.14 47.96
C THR A 327 -15.59 43.98 47.25
N ILE A 328 -15.28 45.20 47.74
CA ILE A 328 -14.35 46.22 47.18
C ILE A 328 -13.76 47.08 48.34
N PRO A 329 -12.77 48.01 48.19
CA PRO A 329 -12.21 48.64 46.97
C PRO A 329 -10.65 48.80 46.92
N GLY A 330 -10.13 49.57 45.94
CA GLY A 330 -9.15 50.65 46.24
C GLY A 330 -7.76 50.72 45.55
N THR A 331 -7.69 51.26 44.32
CA THR A 331 -6.84 52.42 43.82
C THR A 331 -5.33 52.58 44.13
N PRO A 332 -4.54 53.39 43.35
CA PRO A 332 -4.85 54.09 42.08
C PRO A 332 -3.82 53.85 40.92
N ILE A 333 -4.13 54.41 39.75
CA ILE A 333 -3.25 54.50 38.57
C ILE A 333 -2.22 55.63 38.77
N THR A 334 -0.95 55.39 38.39
CA THR A 334 0.05 56.44 38.16
C THR A 334 0.71 56.23 36.80
N SER A 335 0.65 57.25 35.95
CA SER A 335 1.25 57.26 34.62
C SER A 335 2.77 57.45 34.68
N GLN A 336 3.54 56.50 34.15
CA GLN A 336 4.93 56.75 33.76
C GLN A 336 5.20 56.17 32.37
N SER A 337 5.31 57.07 31.41
CA SER A 337 5.87 56.79 30.09
C SER A 337 7.39 56.86 30.16
N THR A 338 8.10 55.82 29.72
CA THR A 338 9.33 55.94 28.91
C THR A 338 9.80 54.60 28.34
N LEU A 339 9.86 54.53 27.01
CA LEU A 339 10.85 53.76 26.25
C LEU A 339 10.95 52.24 26.54
N GLU A 340 9.89 51.50 26.23
CA GLU A 340 10.07 50.10 25.84
C GLU A 340 10.78 50.05 24.47
N ASN A 341 12.02 49.56 24.47
CA ASN A 341 12.67 49.13 23.23
C ASN A 341 11.86 47.95 22.66
N ASN A 342 10.98 48.24 21.71
CA ASN A 342 10.21 47.23 20.99
C ASN A 342 11.13 46.46 20.03
N THR A 343 12.00 45.62 20.60
CA THR A 343 12.65 44.53 19.86
C THR A 343 11.58 43.51 19.53
N GLN A 344 10.81 43.77 18.47
CA GLN A 344 9.97 42.78 17.82
C GLN A 344 10.82 41.52 17.62
N LEU A 345 10.42 40.44 18.30
CA LEU A 345 11.14 39.19 18.26
C LEU A 345 10.84 38.53 16.91
N ILE A 346 11.59 38.91 15.87
CA ILE A 346 11.39 38.42 14.51
C ILE A 346 11.48 36.89 14.54
N SER A 347 10.39 36.19 14.21
CA SER A 347 10.36 34.74 14.26
C SER A 347 11.15 34.15 13.09
N PRO A 348 11.62 32.90 13.17
CA PRO A 348 12.26 32.23 12.05
C PRO A 348 11.37 32.18 10.79
N GLU A 349 10.04 32.19 10.96
CA GLU A 349 9.07 32.20 9.87
C GLU A 349 8.96 33.58 9.20
N ASP A 350 9.11 34.68 9.95
CA ASP A 350 9.18 36.04 9.39
C ASP A 350 10.46 36.28 8.58
N VAL A 351 11.60 35.68 9.00
CA VAL A 351 12.87 35.76 8.28
C VAL A 351 12.90 34.84 7.05
N ARG A 352 12.27 33.66 7.15
CA ARG A 352 12.29 32.65 6.09
C ARG A 352 11.03 31.77 6.15
N PRO A 353 9.91 32.20 5.54
CA PRO A 353 8.68 31.44 5.55
C PRO A 353 8.84 30.09 4.83
N TYR A 354 8.09 29.09 5.26
CA TYR A 354 8.11 27.78 4.63
C TYR A 354 7.56 27.86 3.19
N PRO A 355 8.23 27.25 2.19
CA PRO A 355 7.78 27.29 0.80
C PRO A 355 6.49 26.50 0.62
N LYS A 356 5.35 27.20 0.50
CA LYS A 356 4.03 26.60 0.30
C LYS A 356 3.90 25.91 -1.06
N ALA A 357 3.14 24.83 -1.11
CA ALA A 357 2.91 24.07 -2.34
C ALA A 357 2.03 24.86 -3.36
N GLY A 358 2.49 24.97 -4.61
CA GLY A 358 1.76 25.68 -5.68
C GLY A 358 0.43 25.04 -6.11
N PRO A 359 -0.35 25.69 -6.99
CA PRO A 359 -1.71 25.31 -7.39
C PRO A 359 -1.90 23.85 -7.83
N ARG A 360 -3.13 23.35 -7.76
CA ARG A 360 -3.40 21.93 -8.05
C ARG A 360 -3.50 21.69 -9.55
N ILE A 361 -2.54 20.98 -10.12
CA ILE A 361 -2.64 20.49 -11.49
C ILE A 361 -3.68 19.36 -11.53
N GLU A 362 -4.75 19.55 -12.32
CA GLU A 362 -5.80 18.54 -12.49
C GLU A 362 -5.33 17.36 -13.33
N GLN A 363 -4.85 16.30 -12.68
CA GLN A 363 -4.59 15.03 -13.34
C GLN A 363 -5.91 14.30 -13.65
N LYS A 364 -6.37 14.39 -14.91
CA LYS A 364 -7.60 13.74 -15.43
C LYS A 364 -7.61 12.20 -15.36
N ARG A 365 -6.54 11.55 -14.90
CA ARG A 365 -6.40 10.09 -14.78
C ARG A 365 -5.74 9.71 -13.44
N GLY A 366 -6.53 9.65 -12.37
CA GLY A 366 -6.11 9.14 -11.07
C GLY A 366 -7.21 8.31 -10.40
N ARG A 367 -6.84 7.24 -9.69
CA ARG A 367 -7.77 6.49 -8.82
C ARG A 367 -8.24 7.44 -7.70
N LYS A 368 -9.55 7.55 -7.47
CA LYS A 368 -10.10 8.37 -6.36
C LYS A 368 -9.43 7.95 -5.06
N LYS A 369 -8.91 8.91 -4.29
CA LYS A 369 -8.37 8.67 -2.95
C LYS A 369 -9.50 8.14 -2.04
N GLY A 370 -9.17 7.23 -1.14
CA GLY A 370 -10.12 6.76 -0.12
C GLY A 370 -10.50 7.87 0.87
N ARG A 371 -11.56 7.63 1.65
CA ARG A 371 -11.98 8.45 2.79
C ARG A 371 -12.34 7.56 3.97
N ALA A 372 -12.37 8.13 5.18
CA ALA A 372 -12.96 7.46 6.33
C ALA A 372 -14.45 7.16 6.07
N ARG A 373 -14.92 5.97 6.47
CA ARG A 373 -16.27 5.46 6.20
C ARG A 373 -16.74 4.55 7.33
N ILE A 374 -18.05 4.49 7.53
CA ILE A 374 -18.71 3.41 8.25
C ILE A 374 -19.22 2.42 7.20
N LEU A 375 -18.41 1.41 6.84
CA LEU A 375 -18.65 0.60 5.63
C LEU A 375 -19.97 -0.19 5.69
N THR A 376 -20.42 -0.57 6.89
CA THR A 376 -21.63 -1.38 7.09
C THR A 376 -22.93 -0.57 7.08
N GLU A 377 -22.87 0.76 6.98
CA GLU A 377 -24.06 1.57 6.71
C GLU A 377 -24.67 1.22 5.35
N THR A 378 -26.00 1.26 5.25
CA THR A 378 -26.71 0.88 4.02
C THR A 378 -26.28 1.69 2.79
N PRO A 379 -26.07 3.02 2.84
CA PRO A 379 -25.60 3.77 1.68
C PRO A 379 -24.23 3.31 1.18
N GLU A 380 -23.23 3.14 2.07
CA GLU A 380 -21.87 2.71 1.67
C GLU A 380 -21.85 1.23 1.23
N LYS A 381 -22.60 0.32 1.89
CA LYS A 381 -22.78 -1.07 1.42
C LYS A 381 -23.33 -1.10 -0.01
N ASN A 382 -24.37 -0.31 -0.29
CA ASN A 382 -25.01 -0.27 -1.61
C ASN A 382 -24.09 0.35 -2.69
N ILE A 383 -23.20 1.29 -2.32
CA ILE A 383 -22.17 1.82 -3.22
C ILE A 383 -21.14 0.74 -3.56
N ILE A 384 -20.64 0.03 -2.55
CA ILE A 384 -19.65 -1.06 -2.71
C ILE A 384 -20.23 -2.22 -3.54
N GLU A 385 -21.50 -2.56 -3.33
CA GLU A 385 -22.24 -3.55 -4.12
C GLU A 385 -22.30 -3.16 -5.61
N LYS A 386 -22.75 -1.94 -5.91
CA LYS A 386 -22.79 -1.40 -7.29
C LYS A 386 -21.41 -1.34 -7.94
N GLU A 387 -20.38 -0.87 -7.24
CA GLU A 387 -19.00 -0.89 -7.75
C GLU A 387 -18.52 -2.32 -8.03
N THR A 388 -18.91 -3.29 -7.19
CA THR A 388 -18.54 -4.70 -7.35
C THR A 388 -19.26 -5.31 -8.56
N GLU A 389 -20.56 -5.07 -8.73
CA GLU A 389 -21.30 -5.46 -9.93
C GLU A 389 -20.70 -4.88 -11.20
N GLU A 390 -20.36 -3.59 -11.22
CA GLU A 390 -19.72 -2.96 -12.38
C GLU A 390 -18.37 -3.60 -12.71
N ARG A 391 -17.55 -3.89 -11.70
CA ARG A 391 -16.27 -4.60 -11.87
C ARG A 391 -16.48 -6.02 -12.39
N GLN A 392 -17.55 -6.71 -11.99
CA GLN A 392 -17.90 -8.04 -12.51
C GLN A 392 -18.42 -7.98 -13.95
N LYS A 393 -19.31 -7.03 -14.26
CA LYS A 393 -19.81 -6.75 -15.63
C LYS A 393 -18.65 -6.46 -16.59
N LYS A 394 -17.65 -5.66 -16.18
CA LYS A 394 -16.41 -5.37 -16.93
C LYS A 394 -15.45 -6.58 -17.09
N LYS A 395 -15.64 -7.67 -16.34
CA LYS A 395 -14.83 -8.91 -16.41
C LYS A 395 -15.45 -10.00 -17.28
N GLN A 396 -16.72 -9.89 -17.68
CA GLN A 396 -17.33 -10.84 -18.61
C GLN A 396 -16.96 -10.48 -20.06
N PRO A 397 -16.53 -11.44 -20.90
CA PRO A 397 -16.29 -11.16 -22.30
C PRO A 397 -17.61 -10.82 -23.01
N ASN A 398 -17.58 -9.78 -23.86
CA ASN A 398 -18.74 -9.38 -24.66
C ASN A 398 -19.22 -10.54 -25.55
N LYS A 399 -20.31 -11.21 -25.15
CA LYS A 399 -21.05 -12.12 -26.03
C LYS A 399 -21.75 -11.29 -27.10
N THR A 400 -21.18 -11.24 -28.30
CA THR A 400 -21.81 -10.63 -29.48
C THR A 400 -23.11 -11.37 -29.80
N VAL A 401 -24.24 -10.74 -29.47
CA VAL A 401 -25.57 -11.28 -29.76
C VAL A 401 -25.79 -11.22 -31.28
N LYS A 402 -25.63 -12.36 -31.96
CA LYS A 402 -26.10 -12.51 -33.34
C LYS A 402 -27.62 -12.32 -33.37
N LYS A 403 -28.07 -11.20 -33.95
CA LYS A 403 -29.50 -10.99 -34.26
C LYS A 403 -29.98 -12.13 -35.16
N LYS A 404 -30.99 -12.87 -34.72
CA LYS A 404 -31.73 -13.82 -35.57
C LYS A 404 -32.59 -13.02 -36.55
N THR A 405 -32.27 -13.07 -37.84
CA THR A 405 -33.23 -12.80 -38.91
C THR A 405 -34.07 -14.06 -39.17
N LEU A 406 -35.35 -13.86 -39.49
CA LEU A 406 -36.31 -14.96 -39.64
C LEU A 406 -36.10 -15.72 -40.96
N SER A 407 -36.29 -17.04 -40.91
CA SER A 407 -36.65 -17.88 -42.06
C SER A 407 -38.08 -17.54 -42.52
N ASN A 408 -38.53 -17.74 -43.76
CA ASN A 408 -38.55 -18.93 -44.64
C ASN A 408 -39.17 -18.48 -46.00
N PRO A 409 -39.48 -19.34 -47.01
CA PRO A 409 -39.28 -20.80 -47.13
C PRO A 409 -38.54 -21.26 -48.43
N PRO A 410 -38.19 -22.56 -48.56
CA PRO A 410 -37.42 -23.09 -49.68
C PRO A 410 -38.28 -23.69 -50.81
N LYS A 411 -37.68 -23.84 -52.01
CA LYS A 411 -38.09 -24.87 -52.99
C LYS A 411 -36.87 -25.66 -53.51
N LYS A 412 -37.15 -26.93 -53.79
CA LYS A 412 -36.24 -28.02 -54.22
C LYS A 412 -35.72 -27.72 -55.65
N SER A 413 -34.67 -28.35 -56.21
CA SER A 413 -34.25 -29.74 -56.04
C SER A 413 -32.84 -30.09 -56.61
N THR A 414 -32.37 -31.30 -56.30
CA THR A 414 -31.57 -32.21 -57.17
C THR A 414 -30.12 -31.92 -57.60
N THR A 415 -29.20 -32.76 -57.08
CA THR A 415 -28.35 -33.70 -57.86
C THR A 415 -26.86 -33.36 -58.17
N LYS A 416 -25.99 -34.20 -57.56
CA LYS A 416 -24.65 -34.70 -57.99
C LYS A 416 -23.46 -33.74 -58.27
N ARG A 417 -22.45 -33.89 -57.40
CA ARG A 417 -21.14 -34.52 -57.64
C ARG A 417 -20.11 -33.83 -58.58
N ALA A 418 -18.93 -33.60 -57.97
CA ALA A 418 -17.56 -33.73 -58.51
C ALA A 418 -16.83 -32.52 -59.16
N LEU A 419 -15.63 -32.32 -58.60
CA LEU A 419 -14.33 -32.01 -59.23
C LEU A 419 -14.00 -30.60 -59.79
N PHE A 420 -12.91 -30.07 -59.21
CA PHE A 420 -11.71 -29.49 -59.86
C PHE A 420 -11.79 -28.18 -60.68
N ASP A 421 -11.06 -27.20 -60.13
CA ASP A 421 -9.96 -26.45 -60.76
C ASP A 421 -10.12 -25.00 -61.29
N LEU A 422 -9.06 -24.25 -60.98
CA LEU A 422 -8.41 -23.13 -61.69
C LEU A 422 -9.20 -21.88 -62.19
N CYS A 423 -8.90 -20.79 -61.48
CA CYS A 423 -8.34 -19.51 -61.99
C CYS A 423 -9.19 -18.37 -62.60
N SER A 424 -8.65 -17.17 -62.37
CA SER A 424 -8.87 -15.88 -63.06
C SER A 424 -10.19 -15.16 -62.77
N SER A 425 -10.19 -14.09 -61.96
CA SER A 425 -10.04 -12.66 -62.36
C SER A 425 -11.41 -11.96 -62.40
N SER A 426 -11.57 -10.68 -62.05
CA SER A 426 -10.62 -9.62 -61.65
C SER A 426 -11.37 -8.48 -60.93
N ASP A 427 -10.60 -7.67 -60.19
CA ASP A 427 -10.75 -6.23 -59.94
C ASP A 427 -12.13 -5.57 -59.77
N GLU A 428 -12.29 -4.88 -58.64
CA GLU A 428 -12.26 -3.41 -58.61
C GLU A 428 -11.65 -2.95 -57.27
N SER A 429 -10.79 -1.94 -57.30
CA SER A 429 -10.01 -1.46 -56.14
C SER A 429 -9.90 0.06 -56.13
N ASN A 430 -9.74 0.65 -54.93
CA ASN A 430 -9.22 1.99 -54.65
C ASN A 430 -9.19 2.13 -53.11
N GLU A 431 -8.07 2.00 -52.38
CA GLU A 431 -6.75 2.66 -52.45
C GLU A 431 -6.71 4.06 -51.83
N TYR A 432 -5.91 4.18 -50.76
CA TYR A 432 -5.05 5.30 -50.30
C TYR A 432 -4.55 4.92 -48.88
N LEU A 433 -3.27 4.99 -48.50
CA LEU A 433 -2.05 5.35 -49.22
C LEU A 433 -0.84 4.67 -48.52
N LYS A 434 0.10 4.10 -49.29
CA LYS A 434 1.35 3.52 -48.77
C LYS A 434 2.43 4.60 -48.63
N LEU A 435 3.31 4.46 -47.64
CA LEU A 435 4.67 5.04 -47.66
C LEU A 435 5.66 3.92 -47.36
N GLN A 436 6.56 3.67 -48.31
CA GLN A 436 7.56 2.58 -48.28
C GLN A 436 8.84 3.03 -47.59
N THR A 437 9.49 2.11 -46.87
CA THR A 437 10.97 1.97 -46.90
C THR A 437 11.36 0.51 -46.69
N SER A 438 11.97 -0.07 -47.74
CA SER A 438 12.82 -1.29 -47.75
C SER A 438 12.30 -2.56 -47.09
N ASP A 439 11.75 -3.45 -47.92
CA ASP A 439 11.59 -4.88 -47.63
C ASP A 439 12.93 -5.63 -47.83
N GLU A 440 13.33 -6.44 -46.84
CA GLU A 440 14.13 -7.65 -47.05
C GLU A 440 13.23 -8.83 -46.62
N GLU A 441 12.42 -9.36 -47.53
CA GLU A 441 11.64 -10.58 -47.29
C GLU A 441 12.59 -11.78 -47.19
N MET A 442 12.66 -12.40 -46.01
CA MET A 442 13.32 -13.68 -45.80
C MET A 442 12.28 -14.72 -45.36
N SER A 443 11.51 -15.22 -46.32
CA SER A 443 10.63 -16.38 -46.17
C SER A 443 11.43 -17.69 -46.19
N GLY A 444 12.22 -17.90 -45.13
CA GLY A 444 12.79 -19.21 -44.81
C GLY A 444 11.88 -19.97 -43.83
N ASP A 445 11.80 -21.29 -43.98
CA ASP A 445 11.32 -22.14 -42.89
C ASP A 445 12.23 -21.93 -41.67
N ILE A 446 11.64 -21.72 -40.49
CA ILE A 446 12.40 -21.47 -39.26
C ILE A 446 13.15 -22.75 -38.86
N THR A 447 14.47 -22.66 -38.73
CA THR A 447 15.37 -23.78 -38.43
C THR A 447 16.04 -23.66 -37.06
N PHE A 448 16.70 -24.74 -36.63
CA PHE A 448 17.53 -24.78 -35.43
C PHE A 448 18.58 -23.65 -35.45
N GLY A 449 18.66 -22.88 -34.36
CA GLY A 449 19.60 -21.77 -34.19
C GLY A 449 19.15 -20.43 -34.80
N ASP A 450 17.93 -20.34 -35.36
CA ASP A 450 17.35 -19.08 -35.76
C ASP A 450 16.83 -18.29 -34.54
N PHE A 451 17.01 -16.97 -34.58
CA PHE A 451 16.48 -16.07 -33.55
C PHE A 451 15.10 -15.57 -33.96
N VAL A 452 14.16 -15.51 -33.01
CA VAL A 452 12.76 -15.18 -33.28
C VAL A 452 12.19 -14.21 -32.24
N LEU A 453 11.20 -13.42 -32.67
CA LEU A 453 10.39 -12.58 -31.80
C LEU A 453 9.05 -13.26 -31.52
N VAL A 454 8.86 -13.70 -30.27
CA VAL A 454 7.66 -14.43 -29.82
C VAL A 454 6.67 -13.48 -29.17
N LYS A 455 5.38 -13.68 -29.45
CA LYS A 455 4.25 -12.86 -29.00
C LYS A 455 3.39 -13.60 -27.97
N TYR A 456 3.34 -13.11 -26.74
CA TYR A 456 2.44 -13.63 -25.70
C TYR A 456 1.25 -12.70 -25.47
N SER A 457 0.05 -13.18 -25.77
CA SER A 457 -1.21 -12.42 -25.65
C SER A 457 -1.83 -12.57 -24.24
N GLY A 458 -1.50 -11.66 -23.33
CA GLY A 458 -2.05 -11.65 -21.96
C GLY A 458 -3.39 -10.90 -21.81
N PRO A 459 -4.17 -11.12 -20.73
CA PRO A 459 -5.52 -10.55 -20.55
C PRO A 459 -5.64 -9.01 -20.48
N LYS A 460 -4.51 -8.29 -20.46
CA LYS A 460 -4.43 -6.82 -20.36
C LYS A 460 -3.40 -6.19 -21.31
N SER A 461 -2.54 -6.98 -21.92
CA SER A 461 -1.41 -6.52 -22.72
C SER A 461 -0.80 -7.69 -23.49
N VAL A 462 -0.45 -7.46 -24.75
CA VAL A 462 0.48 -8.32 -25.49
C VAL A 462 1.91 -8.01 -25.02
N LYS A 463 2.74 -9.03 -24.83
CA LYS A 463 4.18 -8.91 -24.57
C LYS A 463 4.97 -9.62 -25.66
N TYR A 464 6.20 -9.15 -25.89
CA TYR A 464 7.11 -9.71 -26.89
C TYR A 464 8.45 -10.12 -26.26
N TYR A 465 8.97 -11.30 -26.63
CA TYR A 465 10.22 -11.82 -26.11
C TYR A 465 11.12 -12.26 -27.28
N VAL A 466 12.43 -12.12 -27.12
CA VAL A 466 13.41 -12.63 -28.09
C VAL A 466 13.87 -14.01 -27.63
N GLY A 467 13.91 -14.97 -28.53
CA GLY A 467 14.39 -16.32 -28.26
C GLY A 467 15.23 -16.89 -29.40
N CYS A 468 15.92 -18.00 -29.12
CA CYS A 468 16.64 -18.83 -30.08
C CYS A 468 15.90 -20.17 -30.19
N VAL A 469 15.71 -20.68 -31.40
CA VAL A 469 15.03 -21.97 -31.64
C VAL A 469 16.00 -23.12 -31.38
N ASP A 470 15.66 -23.96 -30.40
CA ASP A 470 16.46 -25.12 -29.97
C ASP A 470 15.94 -26.45 -30.54
N ASP A 471 14.66 -26.54 -30.94
CA ASP A 471 14.15 -27.66 -31.75
C ASP A 471 12.90 -27.25 -32.58
N VAL A 472 12.63 -27.98 -33.65
CA VAL A 472 11.54 -27.73 -34.61
C VAL A 472 10.61 -28.91 -34.69
N ASP A 473 9.47 -28.79 -34.01
CA ASP A 473 8.45 -29.81 -33.94
C ASP A 473 7.37 -29.61 -35.02
N GLN A 474 6.44 -30.57 -35.20
CA GLN A 474 5.41 -30.45 -36.26
C GLN A 474 4.53 -29.19 -36.10
N ASN A 475 4.13 -28.86 -34.87
CA ASN A 475 3.22 -27.74 -34.56
C ASN A 475 3.81 -26.67 -33.61
N HIS A 476 5.01 -26.87 -33.07
CA HIS A 476 5.63 -25.98 -32.08
C HIS A 476 7.12 -25.79 -32.38
N TYR A 477 7.74 -24.82 -31.72
CA TYR A 477 9.18 -24.61 -31.63
C TYR A 477 9.57 -24.67 -30.15
N GLU A 478 10.62 -25.41 -29.80
CA GLU A 478 11.26 -25.26 -28.48
C GLU A 478 12.20 -24.05 -28.56
N ILE A 479 12.05 -23.10 -27.63
CA ILE A 479 12.73 -21.80 -27.70
C ILE A 479 13.39 -21.46 -26.36
N SER A 480 14.72 -21.27 -26.36
CA SER A 480 15.45 -20.62 -25.26
C SER A 480 15.29 -19.10 -25.35
N PHE A 481 14.69 -18.49 -24.34
CA PHE A 481 14.48 -17.05 -24.26
C PHE A 481 15.72 -16.29 -23.80
N LEU A 482 15.91 -15.11 -24.40
CA LEU A 482 16.97 -14.17 -24.03
C LEU A 482 16.41 -13.10 -23.10
N LYS A 483 17.18 -12.79 -22.07
CA LYS A 483 16.86 -11.72 -21.12
C LYS A 483 17.28 -10.37 -21.68
N ARG A 484 16.32 -9.45 -21.85
CA ARG A 484 16.59 -8.06 -22.23
C ARG A 484 17.33 -7.33 -21.11
N THR A 485 18.39 -6.61 -21.46
CA THR A 485 19.17 -5.75 -20.57
C THR A 485 18.90 -4.27 -20.89
N LEU A 486 19.84 -3.34 -20.67
CA LEU A 486 19.57 -1.91 -20.79
C LEU A 486 19.48 -1.51 -22.29
N GLY A 487 18.31 -1.05 -22.73
CA GLY A 487 18.06 -0.71 -24.14
C GLY A 487 17.69 -1.93 -24.97
N ASP A 488 18.20 -2.01 -26.20
CA ASP A 488 17.92 -3.10 -27.16
C ASP A 488 19.06 -4.14 -27.16
N THR A 489 19.53 -4.49 -25.96
CA THR A 489 20.58 -5.47 -25.68
C THR A 489 19.99 -6.71 -24.99
N PHE A 490 20.57 -7.87 -25.25
CA PHE A 490 20.08 -9.17 -24.78
C PHE A 490 21.24 -10.05 -24.30
N ILE A 491 20.97 -10.90 -23.31
CA ILE A 491 21.90 -11.93 -22.81
C ILE A 491 21.14 -13.25 -22.62
N TYR A 492 21.84 -14.39 -22.74
CA TYR A 492 21.32 -15.64 -22.20
C TYR A 492 21.23 -15.56 -20.67
N PRO A 493 20.12 -16.00 -20.05
CA PRO A 493 20.01 -16.05 -18.59
C PRO A 493 20.90 -17.14 -17.98
N ASP A 494 21.38 -16.93 -16.75
CA ASP A 494 22.22 -17.91 -16.01
C ASP A 494 21.49 -19.23 -15.71
N ILE A 495 20.17 -19.21 -15.76
CA ILE A 495 19.27 -20.37 -15.69
C ILE A 495 18.52 -20.38 -17.01
N GLN A 496 18.63 -21.45 -17.78
CA GLN A 496 17.97 -21.60 -19.08
C GLN A 496 16.45 -21.45 -18.94
N ASP A 497 15.87 -20.63 -19.82
CA ASP A 497 14.46 -20.26 -19.84
C ASP A 497 13.85 -20.76 -21.16
N THR A 498 13.41 -22.02 -21.19
CA THR A 498 12.83 -22.66 -22.38
C THR A 498 11.32 -22.83 -22.27
N ASP A 499 10.61 -22.62 -23.39
CA ASP A 499 9.18 -22.94 -23.52
C ASP A 499 8.87 -23.50 -24.93
N ASN A 500 7.71 -24.17 -25.04
CA ASN A 500 7.19 -24.70 -26.30
C ASN A 500 6.18 -23.73 -26.91
N VAL A 501 6.56 -23.09 -28.01
CA VAL A 501 5.82 -21.98 -28.63
C VAL A 501 5.11 -22.44 -29.88
N ALA A 502 3.82 -22.13 -30.03
CA ALA A 502 3.07 -22.44 -31.24
C ALA A 502 3.56 -21.60 -32.42
N LYS A 503 3.61 -22.18 -33.63
CA LYS A 503 4.13 -21.49 -34.84
C LYS A 503 3.39 -20.18 -35.17
N ALA A 504 2.12 -20.06 -34.74
CA ALA A 504 1.29 -18.87 -34.91
C ALA A 504 1.62 -17.70 -33.96
N ASP A 505 2.38 -17.95 -32.88
CA ASP A 505 2.80 -16.92 -31.91
C ASP A 505 4.21 -16.35 -32.23
N ILE A 506 4.84 -16.79 -33.33
CA ILE A 506 6.05 -16.16 -33.87
C ILE A 506 5.64 -14.92 -34.69
N GLU A 507 6.06 -13.74 -34.26
CA GLU A 507 5.78 -12.47 -34.95
C GLU A 507 6.77 -12.24 -36.12
N MET A 508 8.04 -12.65 -35.96
CA MET A 508 9.06 -12.58 -37.02
C MET A 508 10.32 -13.39 -36.66
N VAL A 509 11.07 -13.78 -37.69
CA VAL A 509 12.48 -14.19 -37.58
C VAL A 509 13.35 -12.93 -37.49
N LEU A 510 14.35 -12.96 -36.61
CA LEU A 510 15.30 -11.88 -36.37
C LEU A 510 16.61 -12.16 -37.11
N PRO A 511 17.33 -11.11 -37.57
CA PRO A 511 18.66 -11.29 -38.16
C PRO A 511 19.63 -11.86 -37.10
N LYS A 512 20.70 -12.54 -37.54
CA LYS A 512 21.71 -13.06 -36.62
C LYS A 512 22.29 -11.94 -35.74
N PRO A 513 22.34 -12.11 -34.40
CA PRO A 513 22.76 -11.05 -33.51
C PRO A 513 24.25 -10.74 -33.64
N THR A 514 24.61 -9.48 -33.46
CA THR A 514 26.00 -9.07 -33.28
C THR A 514 26.34 -9.21 -31.79
N ALA A 515 27.26 -10.13 -31.48
CA ALA A 515 27.82 -10.27 -30.15
C ALA A 515 28.89 -9.20 -29.90
N THR A 516 28.79 -8.52 -28.76
CA THR A 516 29.83 -7.61 -28.26
C THR A 516 30.34 -8.13 -26.93
N GLY A 517 31.66 -8.33 -26.84
CA GLY A 517 32.32 -8.86 -25.65
C GLY A 517 33.83 -8.78 -25.78
N ASN A 518 34.47 -8.06 -24.87
CA ASN A 518 35.92 -8.08 -24.71
C ASN A 518 36.25 -9.03 -23.55
N THR A 519 36.94 -10.13 -23.87
CA THR A 519 37.39 -11.24 -22.97
C THR A 519 36.36 -12.32 -22.62
N GLU A 520 36.88 -13.54 -22.41
CA GLU A 520 36.16 -14.80 -22.16
C GLU A 520 35.29 -14.85 -20.88
N ARG A 521 35.25 -13.78 -20.09
CA ARG A 521 34.52 -13.72 -18.80
C ARG A 521 33.28 -12.83 -18.80
N SER A 522 32.99 -12.12 -19.89
CA SER A 522 31.71 -11.43 -20.06
C SER A 522 30.77 -12.28 -20.91
N CYS A 523 29.58 -12.60 -20.40
CA CYS A 523 28.49 -13.16 -21.22
C CYS A 523 28.31 -12.29 -22.47
N SER A 524 28.27 -12.92 -23.65
CA SER A 524 28.17 -12.23 -24.94
C SER A 524 26.90 -11.38 -24.97
N VAL A 525 27.05 -10.05 -25.01
CA VAL A 525 25.91 -9.14 -25.14
C VAL A 525 25.48 -9.13 -26.60
N LEU A 526 24.28 -9.62 -26.85
CA LEU A 526 23.69 -9.76 -28.17
C LEU A 526 22.88 -8.50 -28.51
N THR A 527 23.05 -8.03 -29.74
CA THR A 527 22.34 -6.88 -30.31
C THR A 527 21.82 -7.22 -31.71
N PHE A 528 20.67 -6.66 -32.08
CA PHE A 528 20.04 -6.86 -33.38
C PHE A 528 20.02 -5.53 -34.15
N PRO A 529 21.15 -5.06 -34.70
CA PRO A 529 21.32 -3.66 -35.14
C PRO A 529 20.37 -3.21 -36.27
N LYS A 530 19.76 -4.15 -37.02
CA LYS A 530 18.74 -3.86 -38.04
C LYS A 530 17.31 -3.76 -37.49
N ILE A 531 17.05 -4.05 -36.21
CA ILE A 531 15.71 -4.11 -35.60
C ILE A 531 15.62 -3.13 -34.41
N SER A 532 14.64 -2.23 -34.44
CA SER A 532 14.27 -1.43 -33.26
C SER A 532 13.12 -2.08 -32.50
N PHE A 533 13.34 -2.41 -31.23
CA PHE A 533 12.32 -3.04 -30.40
C PHE A 533 11.38 -2.03 -29.72
N GLY A 534 11.62 -0.72 -29.87
CA GLY A 534 10.79 0.34 -29.26
C GLY A 534 9.32 0.33 -29.67
N LYS A 535 8.97 -0.30 -30.79
CA LYS A 535 7.57 -0.50 -31.25
C LYS A 535 6.87 -1.71 -30.60
N TYR A 536 7.62 -2.58 -29.93
CA TYR A 536 7.11 -3.77 -29.26
C TYR A 536 7.09 -3.58 -27.74
N ASN A 537 6.02 -4.04 -27.09
CA ASN A 537 5.94 -4.07 -25.63
C ASN A 537 6.77 -5.27 -25.12
N MET A 538 8.10 -5.11 -25.09
CA MET A 538 9.02 -6.17 -24.70
C MET A 538 8.78 -6.64 -23.25
N GLY A 539 8.92 -7.95 -23.05
CA GLY A 539 8.58 -8.65 -21.82
C GLY A 539 9.56 -8.48 -20.67
#